data_AF-A0A1F4Q683-F1
#
_entry.id   AF-A0A1F4Q683-F1
#
_cell.length_a   1.000
_cell.length_b   1.000
_cell.length_c   1.000
_cell.angle_alpha   90.00
_cell.angle_beta   90.00
_cell.angle_gamma   90.00
#
_symmetry.space_group_name_H-M   'P 1'
#
loop_
_entity.id
_entity.type
_entity.pdbx_description
1 polymer ?
#
loop_
_entity_poly.entity_id
_entity_poly.type
_entity_poly.pdbx_seq_one_letter_code
_entity_poly.pdbx_strand_id
1 'polypeptide(L)' 'MFLEPVNEPEFEGYYYAHIPALDLTTHGQGVEGALAAAQELVEGWVAEKRAHGEPVPTEGKSLIAQIEVADALLRP' A
#
# COMPACT_ATOMS: atom_id res chain seq x y z
N MET A 1 -0.94 2.73 4.32
CA MET A 1 -0.06 2.33 3.20
C MET A 1 0.79 3.52 2.83
N PHE A 2 2.05 3.27 2.44
CA PHE A 2 2.94 4.28 1.89
C PHE A 2 3.28 3.91 0.45
N LEU A 3 3.32 4.91 -0.44
CA LEU A 3 3.72 4.76 -1.83
C LEU A 3 5.00 5.56 -2.06
N GLU A 4 6.01 4.92 -2.62
CA GLU A 4 7.33 5.54 -2.86
C GLU A 4 7.80 5.22 -4.27
N PRO A 5 8.29 6.19 -5.06
CA PRO A 5 8.84 5.91 -6.37
C PRO A 5 10.09 5.03 -6.26
N VAL A 6 10.21 4.05 -7.16
CA VAL A 6 11.39 3.19 -7.23
C VAL A 6 12.53 3.95 -7.92
N ASN A 7 13.72 3.96 -7.31
CA ASN A 7 14.91 4.63 -7.83
C ASN A 7 15.93 3.63 -8.41
N GLU A 8 15.43 2.69 -9.23
CA GLU A 8 16.23 1.64 -9.88
C GLU A 8 15.99 1.70 -11.39
N PRO A 9 17.04 1.65 -12.25
CA PRO A 9 16.89 1.81 -13.69
C PRO A 9 15.90 0.83 -14.34
N GLU A 10 15.82 -0.41 -13.86
CA GLU A 10 14.95 -1.45 -14.39
C GLU A 10 13.47 -1.25 -14.03
N PHE A 11 13.19 -0.35 -13.09
CA PHE A 11 11.87 -0.09 -12.51
C PHE A 11 11.44 1.37 -12.71
N GLU A 12 11.88 1.99 -13.82
CA GLU A 12 11.47 3.34 -14.16
C GLU A 12 9.92 3.45 -14.21
N GLY A 13 9.38 4.42 -13.46
CA GLY A 13 7.94 4.64 -13.36
C GLY A 13 7.21 3.70 -12.40
N TYR A 14 7.90 2.82 -11.68
CA TYR A 14 7.30 1.98 -10.65
C TYR A 14 7.20 2.71 -9.31
N TYR A 15 6.28 2.23 -8.48
CA TYR A 15 6.13 2.59 -7.08
C TYR A 15 6.20 1.35 -6.21
N TYR A 16 6.92 1.43 -5.09
CA TYR A 16 6.74 0.54 -3.96
C TYR A 16 5.43 0.86 -3.24
N ALA A 17 4.70 -0.17 -2.84
CA ALA A 17 3.58 -0.08 -1.93
C ALA A 17 3.91 -0.84 -0.64
N HIS A 18 4.09 -0.10 0.45
CA HIS A 18 4.35 -0.66 1.78
C HIS A 18 3.08 -0.64 2.64
N ILE A 19 2.77 -1.77 3.27
CA ILE A 19 1.63 -1.98 4.16
C ILE A 19 2.16 -2.28 5.57
N PRO A 20 2.43 -1.23 6.39
CA PRO A 20 3.09 -1.40 7.68
C PRO A 20 2.35 -2.33 8.64
N ALA A 21 1.01 -2.29 8.64
CA ALA A 21 0.19 -3.10 9.54
C ALA A 21 0.36 -4.61 9.32
N LEU A 22 0.83 -5.02 8.14
CA LEU A 22 1.03 -6.43 7.78
C LEU A 22 2.51 -6.77 7.53
N ASP A 23 3.42 -5.78 7.60
CA ASP A 23 4.83 -5.89 7.20
C ASP A 23 5.00 -6.47 5.78
N LEU A 24 4.18 -5.97 4.85
CA LEU A 24 4.18 -6.39 3.45
C LEU A 24 4.63 -5.26 2.53
N THR A 25 5.40 -5.61 1.49
CA THR A 25 5.85 -4.67 0.46
C THR A 25 5.74 -5.32 -0.91
N THR A 26 5.25 -4.57 -1.88
CA THR A 26 5.22 -4.95 -3.30
C THR A 26 5.55 -3.73 -4.16
N HIS A 27 5.57 -3.89 -5.48
CA HIS A 27 5.72 -2.80 -6.42
C HIS A 27 4.82 -2.99 -7.65
N GLY A 28 4.52 -1.88 -8.32
CA GLY A 28 3.82 -1.92 -9.60
C GLY A 28 4.09 -0.65 -10.40
N GLN A 29 3.81 -0.73 -11.71
CA GLN A 29 3.99 0.41 -12.60
C GLN A 29 2.95 1.49 -12.31
N GLY A 30 3.42 2.70 -12.02
CA GLY A 30 2.57 3.80 -11.59
C GLY A 30 1.90 3.58 -10.23
N VAL A 31 1.15 4.58 -9.80
CA VAL A 31 0.39 4.52 -8.55
C VAL A 31 -0.71 3.46 -8.64
N GLU A 32 -1.45 3.38 -9.75
CA GLU A 32 -2.51 2.39 -9.89
C GLU A 32 -1.97 0.95 -9.90
N GLY A 33 -0.84 0.70 -10.58
CA GLY A 33 -0.24 -0.63 -10.60
C GLY A 33 0.27 -1.06 -9.23
N ALA A 34 0.89 -0.15 -8.47
CA ALA A 34 1.33 -0.45 -7.11
C ALA A 34 0.16 -0.75 -6.15
N LEU A 35 -0.97 -0.02 -6.29
CA LEU A 35 -2.19 -0.29 -5.54
C LEU A 35 -2.80 -1.66 -5.90
N ALA A 36 -2.87 -2.00 -7.18
CA ALA A 36 -3.38 -3.28 -7.65
C ALA A 36 -2.52 -4.45 -7.13
N ALA A 37 -1.18 -4.33 -7.24
CA ALA A 37 -0.25 -5.33 -6.73
C ALA A 37 -0.37 -5.49 -5.20
N ALA A 38 -0.60 -4.38 -4.48
CA ALA A 38 -0.78 -4.42 -3.03
C ALA A 38 -2.08 -5.13 -2.63
N GLN A 39 -3.16 -4.90 -3.38
CA GLN A 39 -4.42 -5.61 -3.16
C GLN A 39 -4.25 -7.13 -3.36
N GLU A 40 -3.63 -7.54 -4.48
CA GLU A 40 -3.36 -8.95 -4.77
C GLU A 40 -2.51 -9.61 -3.67
N LEU A 41 -1.44 -8.93 -3.23
CA LEU A 41 -0.58 -9.42 -2.15
C LEU A 41 -1.35 -9.62 -0.84
N VAL A 42 -2.20 -8.66 -0.45
CA VAL A 42 -2.97 -8.75 0.80
C VAL A 42 -4.00 -9.89 0.72
N GLU A 43 -4.70 -10.02 -0.41
CA GLU A 43 -5.69 -11.09 -0.60
C GLU A 43 -5.03 -12.48 -0.55
N GLY A 44 -3.88 -12.64 -1.21
CA GLY A 44 -3.08 -13.86 -1.14
C GLY A 44 -2.62 -14.18 0.29
N TRP A 45 -2.05 -13.19 0.98
CA TRP A 45 -1.60 -13.34 2.37
C TRP A 45 -2.74 -13.76 3.32
N VAL A 46 -3.93 -13.14 3.19
CA VAL A 46 -5.12 -13.51 3.98
C VAL A 46 -5.55 -14.95 3.68
N ALA A 47 -5.55 -15.35 2.41
CA ALA A 47 -5.92 -16.71 2.01
C ALA A 47 -4.94 -17.75 2.59
N GLU A 48 -3.63 -17.49 2.54
CA GLU A 48 -2.60 -18.36 3.11
C GLU A 48 -2.76 -18.51 4.62
N LYS A 49 -2.96 -17.42 5.37
CA LYS A 49 -3.23 -17.46 6.81
C LYS A 49 -4.41 -18.36 7.14
N ARG A 50 -5.52 -18.17 6.43
CA ARG A 50 -6.74 -18.97 6.61
C ARG A 50 -6.52 -20.44 6.30
N ALA A 51 -5.80 -20.77 5.23
CA ALA A 51 -5.49 -22.14 4.83
C ALA A 51 -4.67 -22.89 5.90
N HIS A 52 -3.82 -22.18 6.63
CA HIS A 52 -2.99 -22.74 7.72
C HIS A 52 -3.63 -22.64 9.11
N GLY A 53 -4.88 -22.16 9.22
CA GLY A 53 -5.55 -21.97 10.51
C GLY A 53 -4.90 -20.89 11.37
N GLU A 54 -4.11 -20.00 10.76
CA GLU A 54 -3.48 -18.88 11.44
C GLU A 54 -4.47 -17.72 11.63
N PRO A 55 -4.39 -16.98 12.75
CA PRO A 55 -5.25 -15.82 12.96
C PRO A 55 -4.92 -14.72 11.93
N VAL A 56 -5.96 -14.15 11.33
CA VAL A 56 -5.85 -12.93 10.53
C VAL A 56 -6.09 -11.73 11.47
N PRO A 57 -5.15 -10.79 11.60
CA PRO A 57 -5.36 -9.56 12.35
C PRO A 57 -6.59 -8.82 11.83
N THR A 58 -7.50 -8.48 12.73
CA THR A 58 -8.67 -7.65 12.43
C THR A 58 -8.55 -6.34 13.21
N GLU A 59 -8.60 -5.21 12.53
CA GLU A 59 -8.72 -3.93 13.22
C GLU A 59 -10.12 -3.81 13.83
N GLY A 60 -10.19 -3.54 15.14
CA GLY A 60 -11.46 -3.46 15.87
C GLY A 60 -12.30 -2.22 15.52
N LYS A 61 -11.69 -1.17 14.93
CA LYS A 61 -12.36 0.04 14.42
C LYS A 61 -11.54 0.63 13.27
N SER A 62 -12.11 0.65 12.07
CA SER A 62 -11.51 1.39 10.93
C SER A 62 -11.96 2.86 10.99
N LEU A 63 -11.02 3.79 10.90
CA LEU A 63 -11.27 5.22 10.73
C LEU A 63 -10.75 5.63 9.35
N ILE A 64 -11.64 6.10 8.48
CA ILE A 64 -11.25 6.75 7.23
C ILE A 64 -11.40 8.25 7.48
N ALA A 65 -10.28 8.98 7.43
CA ALA A 65 -10.26 10.43 7.56
C ALA A 65 -9.37 11.03 6.46
N GLN A 66 -9.84 12.11 5.84
CA GLN A 66 -9.09 12.93 4.91
C GLN A 66 -9.12 14.36 5.44
N ILE A 67 -7.95 15.02 5.48
CA ILE A 67 -7.82 16.41 5.87
C ILE A 67 -7.19 17.14 4.68
N GLU A 68 -7.88 18.16 4.16
CA GLU A 68 -7.34 19.06 3.16
C GLU A 68 -6.81 20.32 3.85
N VAL A 69 -5.57 20.68 3.57
CA VAL A 69 -4.93 21.89 4.12
C VAL A 69 -4.68 22.86 2.97
N ALA A 70 -5.51 23.89 2.86
CA ALA A 70 -5.38 24.95 1.87
C ALA A 70 -4.30 25.97 2.28
N ASP A 71 -3.02 25.58 2.20
CA ASP A 71 -1.89 26.51 2.36
C ASP A 71 -0.66 26.14 1.48
N ALA A 72 -0.80 25.16 0.58
CA ALA A 72 0.27 24.70 -0.31
C ALA A 72 0.18 25.28 -1.75
N LEU A 73 -0.71 26.23 -1.99
CA LEU A 73 -0.86 26.93 -3.26
C LEU A 73 -0.71 28.44 -3.03
N LEU A 74 0.52 28.89 -2.81
CA LEU A 74 1.00 30.25 -3.11
C LEU A 74 2.51 30.29 -2.79
N ARG A 75 3.35 30.32 -3.82
CA ARG A 75 4.64 31.00 -3.74
C ARG A 75 4.62 32.15 -4.76
N PRO A 76 5.16 33.33 -4.41
CA PRO A 76 5.16 34.52 -5.25
C PRO A 76 5.95 34.35 -6.55
#